data_AF-A0A815FAT2-F1
#
_entry.id   AF-A0A815FAT2-F1
#
_cell.length_a   1.000
_cell.length_b   1.000
_cell.length_c   1.000
_cell.angle_alpha   90.00
_cell.angle_beta   90.00
_cell.angle_gamma   90.00
#
_symmetry.space_group_name_H-M   'P 1'
#
loop_
_entity.id
_entity.type
_entity.pdbx_description
1 polymer ?
#
loop_
_entity_poly.entity_id
_entity_poly.type
_entity_poly.pdbx_seq_one_letter_code
_entity_poly.pdbx_strand_id
1 'polypeptide(L)'
;MVRWSDTFWGEGNRGFEVLSTNVKNGAIAIEEFQRFLNESSQYESAYCKNLSRLQSQLLKVQHVGTFTPIWQSIRDLLEKIALAHSSTVTYYQDLLREIHNYHDLYQKKVKTSIQKDSDITRTADLVSQLNNALNTLNKAKEQYHTIGLDYERAKRSGNNLTNGTSTPTPQDTTTSASSLAQTAFNTLTSTTRQFERLEKKYRQAHDDYKASVEKYNSIRTEFEKRFYEGKFY
;
A
#
# COMPACT_ATOMS: atom_id res chain seq x y z
N MET A 1 15.00 -17.61 -8.44
CA MET A 1 14.16 -16.48 -8.87
C MET A 1 13.19 -16.19 -7.74
N VAL A 2 13.23 -14.99 -7.15
CA VAL A 2 12.38 -14.61 -6.01
C VAL A 2 10.98 -14.28 -6.53
N ARG A 3 9.93 -14.90 -5.95
CA ARG A 3 8.54 -14.64 -6.36
C ARG A 3 7.99 -13.44 -5.60
N TRP A 4 7.06 -12.70 -6.22
CA TRP A 4 6.35 -11.61 -5.54
C TRP A 4 5.54 -12.13 -4.35
N SER A 5 4.99 -13.34 -4.48
CA SER A 5 4.34 -14.09 -3.39
C SER A 5 5.22 -14.33 -2.19
N ASP A 6 6.54 -14.15 -2.25
CA ASP A 6 7.45 -14.48 -1.15
C ASP A 6 8.02 -13.21 -0.50
N THR A 7 7.85 -12.06 -1.16
CA THR A 7 8.55 -10.80 -0.82
C THR A 7 7.61 -9.67 -0.44
N PHE A 8 6.39 -9.64 -0.99
CA PHE A 8 5.42 -8.58 -0.73
C PHE A 8 4.54 -8.89 0.50
N TRP A 9 5.19 -9.41 1.54
CA TRP A 9 4.62 -9.59 2.88
C TRP A 9 5.24 -8.57 3.82
N GLY A 10 4.43 -8.00 4.72
CA GLY A 10 4.91 -6.98 5.64
C GLY A 10 3.84 -6.51 6.60
N GLU A 11 4.25 -5.70 7.57
CA GLU A 11 3.35 -5.16 8.58
C GLU A 11 2.23 -4.33 7.93
N GLY A 12 0.97 -4.65 8.25
CA GLY A 12 -0.20 -3.98 7.69
C GLY A 12 -0.65 -4.44 6.29
N ASN A 13 -0.14 -5.57 5.77
CA ASN A 13 -0.65 -6.23 4.55
C ASN A 13 -0.68 -5.34 3.28
N ARG A 14 0.25 -4.38 3.17
CA ARG A 14 0.28 -3.40 2.08
C ARG A 14 0.84 -3.93 0.75
N GLY A 15 1.39 -5.15 0.74
CA GLY A 15 2.02 -5.71 -0.45
C GLY A 15 1.12 -5.78 -1.67
N PHE A 16 -0.17 -6.11 -1.46
CA PHE A 16 -1.16 -6.10 -2.54
C PHE A 16 -1.37 -4.71 -3.15
N GLU A 17 -1.45 -3.66 -2.33
CA GLU A 17 -1.62 -2.29 -2.79
C GLU A 17 -0.39 -1.82 -3.59
N VAL A 18 0.81 -2.17 -3.13
CA VAL A 18 2.06 -1.87 -3.84
C VAL A 18 2.08 -2.54 -5.21
N LEU A 19 1.76 -3.84 -5.29
CA LEU A 19 1.71 -4.57 -6.55
C LEU A 19 0.62 -4.02 -7.49
N SER A 20 -0.58 -3.74 -6.97
CA SER A 20 -1.68 -3.17 -7.74
C SER A 20 -1.33 -1.79 -8.30
N THR A 21 -0.68 -0.95 -7.49
CA THR A 21 -0.20 0.37 -7.90
C THR A 21 0.91 0.26 -8.93
N ASN A 22 1.85 -0.67 -8.76
CA ASN A 22 2.91 -0.92 -9.73
C ASN A 22 2.36 -1.29 -11.11
N VAL A 23 1.35 -2.17 -11.17
CA VAL A 23 0.67 -2.50 -12.44
C VAL A 23 -0.02 -1.27 -13.05
N LYS A 24 -0.58 -0.36 -12.25
CA LYS A 24 -1.12 0.91 -12.79
C LYS A 24 0.00 1.82 -13.32
N ASN A 25 1.10 1.91 -12.60
CA ASN A 25 2.23 2.77 -12.94
C ASN A 25 2.96 2.34 -14.21
N GLY A 26 2.81 1.09 -14.66
CA GLY A 26 3.38 0.65 -15.93
C GLY A 26 2.90 1.47 -17.13
N ALA A 27 1.69 2.03 -17.10
CA ALA A 27 1.21 2.94 -18.15
C ALA A 27 2.02 4.24 -18.20
N ILE A 28 2.38 4.78 -17.03
CA ILE A 28 3.20 6.00 -16.91
C ILE A 28 4.58 5.76 -17.52
N ALA A 29 5.21 4.62 -17.22
CA ALA A 29 6.51 4.28 -17.79
C ALA A 29 6.47 4.16 -19.34
N ILE A 30 5.36 3.64 -19.88
CA ILE A 30 5.15 3.57 -21.34
C ILE A 30 5.00 4.98 -21.92
N GLU A 31 4.20 5.85 -21.32
CA GLU A 31 4.01 7.24 -21.76
C GLU A 31 5.32 8.04 -21.73
N GLU A 32 6.13 7.89 -20.68
CA GLU A 32 7.44 8.53 -20.58
C GLU A 32 8.37 8.06 -21.71
N PHE A 33 8.37 6.77 -22.02
CA PHE A 33 9.17 6.23 -23.12
C PHE A 33 8.66 6.69 -24.50
N GLN A 34 7.34 6.75 -24.70
CA GLN A 34 6.72 7.32 -25.90
C GLN A 34 7.14 8.79 -26.09
N ARG A 35 7.10 9.59 -25.02
CA ARG A 35 7.54 10.99 -25.05
C ARG A 35 9.00 11.09 -25.48
N PHE A 36 9.88 10.30 -24.86
CA PHE A 36 11.29 10.27 -25.20
C PHE A 36 11.54 9.94 -26.69
N LEU A 37 10.88 8.91 -27.23
CA LEU A 37 11.04 8.54 -28.63
C LEU A 37 10.49 9.61 -29.57
N ASN A 38 9.38 10.24 -29.20
CA ASN A 38 8.80 11.33 -29.99
C ASN A 38 9.70 12.57 -30.01
N GLU A 39 10.32 12.93 -28.89
CA GLU A 39 11.34 14.00 -28.82
C GLU A 39 12.58 13.63 -29.65
N SER A 40 13.08 12.41 -29.51
CA SER A 40 14.23 11.91 -30.27
C SER A 40 13.98 11.96 -31.78
N SER A 41 12.79 11.54 -32.23
CA SER A 41 12.36 11.62 -33.63
C SER A 41 12.29 13.07 -34.14
N GLN A 42 11.84 14.01 -33.31
CA GLN A 42 11.78 15.43 -33.66
C GLN A 42 13.18 16.05 -33.83
N TYR A 43 14.12 15.75 -32.93
CA TYR A 43 15.51 16.19 -33.07
C TYR A 43 16.14 15.66 -34.35
N GLU A 44 15.94 14.38 -34.64
CA GLU A 44 16.44 13.73 -35.86
C GLU A 44 15.83 14.35 -37.12
N SER A 45 14.51 14.62 -37.10
CA SER A 45 13.80 15.28 -38.20
C SER A 45 14.29 16.71 -38.45
N ALA A 46 14.57 17.47 -37.38
CA ALA A 46 15.12 18.80 -37.50
C ALA A 46 16.54 18.76 -38.11
N TYR A 47 17.35 17.78 -37.70
CA TYR A 47 18.70 17.61 -38.22
C TYR A 47 18.71 17.27 -39.71
N CYS A 48 17.91 16.29 -40.15
CA CYS A 48 17.85 15.93 -41.58
C CYS A 48 17.33 17.10 -42.44
N LYS A 49 16.32 17.85 -41.97
CA LYS A 49 15.83 19.06 -42.65
C LYS A 49 16.89 20.14 -42.77
N ASN A 50 17.70 20.34 -41.73
CA ASN A 50 18.80 21.31 -41.76
C ASN A 50 19.89 20.91 -42.77
N LEU A 51 20.24 19.63 -42.84
CA LEU A 51 21.18 19.10 -43.85
C LEU A 51 20.64 19.27 -45.27
N SER A 52 19.37 18.91 -45.53
CA SER A 52 18.74 19.12 -46.84
C SER A 52 18.66 20.59 -47.22
N ARG A 53 18.43 21.49 -46.25
CA ARG A 53 18.45 22.94 -46.47
C ARG A 53 19.84 23.44 -46.85
N LEU A 54 20.88 22.97 -46.17
CA LEU A 54 22.27 23.32 -46.48
C LEU A 54 22.67 22.81 -47.88
N GLN A 55 22.32 21.57 -48.20
CA GLN A 55 22.52 21.01 -49.54
C GLN A 55 21.83 21.87 -50.62
N SER A 56 20.60 22.31 -50.36
CA SER A 56 19.82 23.17 -51.26
C SER A 56 20.42 24.57 -51.43
N GLN A 57 21.13 25.09 -50.43
CA GLN A 57 21.83 26.39 -50.55
C GLN A 57 23.02 26.31 -51.50
N LEU A 58 23.75 25.18 -51.52
CA LEU A 58 24.84 24.96 -52.46
C LEU A 58 24.35 24.95 -53.92
N LEU A 59 23.10 24.53 -54.17
CA LEU A 59 22.50 24.57 -55.51
C LEU A 59 22.21 25.99 -56.02
N LYS A 60 22.08 26.98 -55.12
CA LYS A 60 21.75 28.37 -55.50
C LYS A 60 22.97 29.17 -55.96
N VAL A 61 24.17 28.67 -55.67
CA VAL A 61 25.44 29.33 -56.01
C VAL A 61 26.01 28.64 -57.25
N GLN A 62 26.30 29.41 -58.29
CA GLN A 62 27.00 28.89 -59.44
C GLN A 62 28.48 28.70 -59.09
N HIS A 63 28.89 27.45 -58.87
CA HIS A 63 30.28 27.09 -58.59
C HIS A 63 31.10 26.98 -59.89
N VAL A 64 32.07 27.88 -60.06
CA VAL A 64 32.96 27.92 -61.24
C VAL A 64 34.41 27.64 -60.86
N GLY A 65 35.17 27.11 -61.81
CA GLY A 65 36.61 26.85 -61.67
C GLY A 65 36.94 25.43 -61.20
N THR A 66 38.19 25.23 -60.80
CA THR A 66 38.76 23.91 -60.48
C THR A 66 38.14 23.23 -59.24
N PHE A 67 37.42 23.99 -58.41
CA PHE A 67 36.76 23.48 -57.19
C PHE A 67 35.36 22.90 -57.44
N THR A 68 34.78 23.02 -58.63
CA THR A 68 33.42 22.52 -58.92
C THR A 68 33.20 21.04 -58.55
N PRO A 69 34.13 20.10 -58.81
CA PRO A 69 33.97 18.70 -58.40
C PRO A 69 33.91 18.49 -56.88
N ILE A 70 34.60 19.35 -56.12
CA ILE A 70 34.59 19.30 -54.65
C ILE A 70 33.22 19.74 -54.11
N TRP A 71 32.64 20.81 -54.67
CA TRP A 71 31.29 21.26 -54.30
C TRP A 71 30.22 20.22 -54.61
N GLN A 72 30.34 19.51 -55.74
CA GLN A 72 29.46 18.39 -56.05
C GLN A 72 29.61 17.25 -55.02
N SER A 73 30.84 16.88 -54.66
CA SER A 73 31.10 15.84 -53.66
C SER A 73 30.51 16.19 -52.28
N ILE A 74 30.61 17.45 -51.86
CA ILE A 74 30.01 17.94 -50.60
C ILE A 74 28.48 17.82 -50.66
N ARG A 75 27.85 18.19 -51.78
CA ARG A 75 26.39 18.06 -51.95
C ARG A 75 25.93 16.61 -51.84
N ASP A 76 26.62 15.69 -52.50
CA ASP A 76 26.28 14.27 -52.48
C ASP A 76 26.45 13.67 -51.08
N LEU A 77 27.47 14.12 -50.33
CA LEU A 77 27.67 13.72 -48.95
C LEU A 77 26.53 14.22 -48.04
N LEU A 78 26.15 15.49 -48.17
CA LEU A 78 25.04 16.05 -47.39
C LEU A 78 23.72 15.33 -47.68
N GLU A 79 23.47 14.95 -48.94
CA GLU A 79 22.30 14.14 -49.33
C GLU A 79 22.30 12.79 -48.62
N LYS A 80 23.42 12.06 -48.69
CA LYS A 80 23.56 10.74 -48.06
C LYS A 80 23.34 10.80 -46.55
N ILE A 81 23.91 11.80 -45.89
CA ILE A 81 23.72 11.98 -44.44
C ILE A 81 22.26 12.34 -44.15
N ALA A 82 21.65 13.27 -44.89
CA ALA A 82 20.25 13.64 -44.70
C ALA A 82 19.30 12.44 -44.89
N LEU A 83 19.55 11.59 -45.89
CA LEU A 83 18.80 10.36 -46.13
C LEU A 83 18.94 9.36 -44.98
N ALA A 84 20.17 9.15 -44.46
CA ALA A 84 20.39 8.25 -43.33
C ALA A 84 19.59 8.69 -42.09
N HIS A 85 19.64 9.97 -41.73
CA HIS A 85 18.83 10.51 -40.63
C HIS A 85 17.32 10.43 -40.93
N SER A 86 16.91 10.63 -42.18
CA SER A 86 15.51 10.43 -42.58
C SER A 86 15.03 9.00 -42.37
N SER A 87 15.86 7.99 -42.66
CA SER A 87 15.56 6.59 -42.38
C SER A 87 15.43 6.32 -40.88
N THR A 88 16.29 6.94 -40.05
CA THR A 88 16.17 6.87 -38.58
C THR A 88 14.85 7.47 -38.08
N VAL A 89 14.39 8.60 -38.66
CA VAL A 89 13.08 9.18 -38.34
C VAL A 89 11.95 8.19 -38.63
N THR A 90 11.98 7.52 -39.78
CA THR A 90 10.99 6.48 -40.12
C THR A 90 11.01 5.34 -39.12
N TYR A 91 12.20 4.87 -38.72
CA TYR A 91 12.33 3.84 -37.68
C TYR A 91 11.70 4.27 -36.35
N TYR A 92 11.96 5.50 -35.89
CA TYR A 92 11.31 6.03 -34.68
C TYR A 92 9.78 6.06 -34.81
N GLN A 93 9.25 6.43 -35.97
CA GLN A 93 7.80 6.49 -36.21
C GLN A 93 7.15 5.10 -36.18
N ASP A 94 7.81 4.10 -36.75
CA ASP A 94 7.31 2.72 -36.73
C ASP A 94 7.39 2.13 -35.30
N LEU A 95 8.50 2.34 -34.59
CA LEU A 95 8.64 1.94 -33.19
C LEU A 95 7.60 2.63 -32.29
N LEU A 96 7.36 3.94 -32.49
CA LEU A 96 6.30 4.66 -31.79
C LEU A 96 4.94 4.04 -32.05
N ARG A 97 4.63 3.61 -33.28
CA ARG A 97 3.36 2.95 -33.62
C ARG A 97 3.22 1.64 -32.85
N GLU A 98 4.26 0.82 -32.79
CA GLU A 98 4.27 -0.43 -32.02
C GLU A 98 4.05 -0.17 -30.53
N ILE A 99 4.69 0.85 -29.97
CA ILE A 99 4.54 1.20 -28.56
C ILE A 99 3.15 1.74 -28.25
N HIS A 100 2.53 2.53 -29.16
CA HIS A 100 1.13 2.92 -29.00
C HIS A 100 0.20 1.70 -28.98
N ASN A 101 0.39 0.75 -29.89
CA ASN A 101 -0.38 -0.49 -29.89
C ASN A 101 -0.17 -1.29 -28.59
N TYR A 102 1.08 -1.37 -28.11
CA TYR A 102 1.38 -2.00 -26.83
C TYR A 102 0.73 -1.26 -25.65
N HIS A 103 0.75 0.08 -25.64
CA HIS A 103 0.12 0.89 -24.62
C HIS A 103 -1.40 0.61 -24.57
N ASP A 104 -2.08 0.56 -25.71
CA ASP A 104 -3.50 0.22 -25.78
C ASP A 104 -3.80 -1.20 -25.26
N LEU A 105 -2.97 -2.17 -25.63
CA LEU A 105 -3.08 -3.54 -25.14
C LEU A 105 -2.83 -3.61 -23.63
N TYR A 106 -1.83 -2.89 -23.14
CA TYR A 106 -1.49 -2.79 -21.73
C TYR A 106 -2.65 -2.17 -20.95
N GLN A 107 -3.19 -1.04 -21.39
CA GLN A 107 -4.35 -0.41 -20.76
C GLN A 107 -5.58 -1.32 -20.76
N LYS A 108 -5.85 -2.02 -21.87
CA LYS A 108 -6.94 -3.01 -21.90
C LYS A 108 -6.71 -4.15 -20.90
N LYS A 109 -5.47 -4.66 -20.80
CA LYS A 109 -5.10 -5.70 -19.84
C LYS A 109 -5.27 -5.20 -18.41
N VAL A 110 -4.71 -4.03 -18.07
CA VAL A 110 -4.84 -3.39 -16.74
C VAL A 110 -6.30 -3.10 -16.40
N LYS A 111 -7.09 -2.61 -17.35
CA LYS A 111 -8.53 -2.37 -17.14
C LYS A 111 -9.28 -3.69 -16.88
N THR A 112 -8.94 -4.75 -17.62
CA THR A 112 -9.57 -6.06 -17.47
C THR A 112 -9.13 -6.76 -16.18
N SER A 113 -7.83 -6.75 -15.86
CA SER A 113 -7.30 -7.36 -14.64
C SER A 113 -7.74 -6.56 -13.41
N ILE A 114 -7.57 -5.24 -13.37
CA ILE A 114 -7.85 -4.48 -12.14
C ILE A 114 -9.34 -4.21 -11.92
N GLN A 115 -10.14 -3.97 -12.97
CA GLN A 115 -11.54 -3.52 -12.81
C GLN A 115 -12.59 -4.60 -13.11
N LYS A 116 -12.24 -5.66 -13.86
CA LYS A 116 -13.18 -6.72 -14.23
C LYS A 116 -12.81 -8.09 -13.67
N ASP A 117 -11.59 -8.26 -13.18
CA ASP A 117 -11.21 -9.52 -12.56
C ASP A 117 -11.80 -9.60 -11.15
N SER A 118 -12.82 -10.44 -11.02
CA SER A 118 -13.47 -10.71 -9.74
C SER A 118 -12.47 -11.14 -8.66
N ASP A 119 -11.33 -11.75 -9.05
CA ASP A 119 -10.33 -12.21 -8.10
C ASP A 119 -9.47 -11.06 -7.54
N ILE A 120 -9.19 -10.01 -8.32
CA ILE A 120 -8.47 -8.82 -7.84
C ILE A 120 -9.33 -8.01 -6.89
N THR A 121 -10.59 -7.74 -7.26
CA THR A 121 -11.53 -7.02 -6.38
C THR A 121 -11.76 -7.78 -5.08
N ARG A 122 -11.95 -9.09 -5.15
CA ARG A 122 -12.11 -9.93 -3.94
C ARG A 122 -10.86 -9.94 -3.06
N THR A 123 -9.67 -9.91 -3.66
CA THR A 123 -8.41 -9.81 -2.89
C THR A 123 -8.29 -8.44 -2.21
N ALA A 124 -8.68 -7.35 -2.89
CA ALA A 124 -8.75 -6.02 -2.30
C ALA A 124 -9.74 -5.96 -1.11
N ASP A 125 -10.90 -6.58 -1.25
CA ASP A 125 -11.90 -6.69 -0.18
C ASP A 125 -11.36 -7.49 1.01
N LEU A 126 -10.64 -8.58 0.77
CA LEU A 126 -9.99 -9.37 1.82
C LEU A 126 -8.92 -8.57 2.56
N VAL A 127 -8.09 -7.79 1.86
CA VAL A 127 -7.12 -6.90 2.50
C VAL A 127 -7.81 -5.87 3.39
N SER A 128 -8.91 -5.27 2.91
CA SER A 128 -9.72 -4.34 3.70
C SER A 128 -10.31 -5.01 4.95
N GLN A 129 -10.90 -6.20 4.79
CA GLN A 129 -11.44 -7.00 5.90
C GLN A 129 -10.36 -7.39 6.90
N LEU A 130 -9.18 -7.78 6.42
CA LEU A 130 -8.04 -8.17 7.24
C LEU A 130 -7.53 -7.00 8.09
N ASN A 131 -7.43 -5.81 7.49
CA ASN A 131 -7.04 -4.60 8.20
C ASN A 131 -8.10 -4.17 9.23
N ASN A 132 -9.38 -4.29 8.89
CA ASN A 132 -10.47 -4.04 9.84
C ASN A 132 -10.46 -5.04 11.01
N ALA A 133 -10.28 -6.33 10.72
CA ALA A 133 -10.17 -7.37 11.74
C ALA A 133 -8.95 -7.15 12.65
N LEU A 134 -7.81 -6.73 12.09
CA LEU A 134 -6.61 -6.36 12.86
C LEU A 134 -6.88 -5.17 13.80
N ASN A 135 -7.58 -4.15 13.32
CA ASN A 135 -7.96 -3.00 14.14
C ASN A 135 -8.91 -3.38 15.28
N THR A 136 -9.92 -4.21 15.00
CA THR A 136 -10.83 -4.75 16.04
C THR A 136 -10.07 -5.60 17.05
N LEU A 137 -9.17 -6.48 16.58
CA LEU A 137 -8.32 -7.31 17.41
C LEU A 137 -7.46 -6.48 18.36
N ASN A 138 -6.80 -5.44 17.84
CA ASN A 138 -5.96 -4.56 18.65
C ASN A 138 -6.77 -3.82 19.72
N LYS A 139 -7.98 -3.34 19.39
CA LYS A 139 -8.89 -2.71 20.36
C LYS A 139 -9.35 -3.70 21.43
N ALA A 140 -9.76 -4.92 21.05
CA ALA A 140 -10.19 -5.94 21.99
C ALA A 140 -9.03 -6.38 22.91
N LYS A 141 -7.80 -6.46 22.37
CA LYS A 141 -6.58 -6.74 23.15
C LYS A 141 -6.33 -5.66 24.20
N GLU A 142 -6.39 -4.39 23.81
CA GLU A 142 -6.17 -3.26 24.70
C GLU A 142 -7.25 -3.18 25.80
N GLN A 143 -8.51 -3.41 25.44
CA GLN A 143 -9.63 -3.49 26.38
C GLN A 143 -9.47 -4.65 27.37
N TYR A 144 -9.12 -5.85 26.89
CA TYR A 144 -8.86 -7.01 27.74
C TYR A 144 -7.73 -6.74 28.75
N HIS A 145 -6.61 -6.17 28.30
CA HIS A 145 -5.51 -5.81 29.20
C HIS A 145 -5.91 -4.75 30.23
N THR A 146 -6.63 -3.71 29.80
CA THR A 146 -7.09 -2.63 30.69
C THR A 146 -8.01 -3.17 31.78
N ILE A 147 -9.04 -3.93 31.39
CA ILE A 147 -10.00 -4.54 32.33
C ILE A 147 -9.31 -5.59 33.21
N GLY A 148 -8.34 -6.33 32.69
CA GLY A 148 -7.54 -7.27 33.46
C GLY A 148 -6.70 -6.61 34.56
N LEU A 149 -6.08 -5.47 34.27
CA LEU A 149 -5.35 -4.69 35.27
C LEU A 149 -6.29 -4.18 36.39
N ASP A 150 -7.47 -3.69 36.02
CA ASP A 150 -8.46 -3.24 36.99
C ASP A 150 -9.03 -4.40 37.83
N TYR A 151 -9.26 -5.56 37.22
CA TYR A 151 -9.68 -6.78 37.92
C TYR A 151 -8.63 -7.24 38.94
N GLU A 152 -7.34 -7.28 38.55
CA GLU A 152 -6.25 -7.65 39.45
C GLU A 152 -6.08 -6.65 40.61
N ARG A 153 -6.26 -5.34 40.35
CA ARG A 153 -6.29 -4.32 41.42
C ARG A 153 -7.45 -4.54 42.39
N ALA A 154 -8.66 -4.74 41.88
CA ALA A 154 -9.86 -4.95 42.70
C ALA A 154 -9.76 -6.24 43.53
N LYS A 155 -9.19 -7.31 42.96
CA LYS A 155 -8.92 -8.58 43.65
C LYS A 155 -7.96 -8.41 44.83
N ARG A 156 -6.89 -7.63 44.65
CA ARG A 156 -5.92 -7.32 45.73
C ARG A 156 -6.56 -6.45 46.83
N SER A 157 -7.38 -5.48 46.46
CA SER A 157 -8.11 -4.64 47.43
C SER A 157 -9.15 -5.42 48.24
N GLY A 158 -9.85 -6.38 47.62
CA GLY A 158 -10.75 -7.29 48.30
C GLY A 158 -10.05 -8.21 49.31
N ASN A 159 -8.88 -8.75 48.95
CA ASN A 159 -8.07 -9.60 49.84
C ASN A 159 -7.40 -8.82 51.00
N ASN A 160 -7.13 -7.52 50.83
CA ASN A 160 -6.55 -6.70 51.91
C ASN A 160 -7.59 -6.31 52.97
N LEU A 161 -8.88 -6.22 52.63
CA LEU A 161 -9.95 -5.99 53.61
C LEU A 161 -10.19 -7.19 54.55
N THR A 162 -9.81 -8.40 54.15
CA THR A 162 -9.96 -9.61 54.98
C THR A 162 -8.75 -9.89 55.88
N ASN A 163 -7.59 -9.27 55.60
CA ASN A 163 -6.34 -9.49 56.34
C ASN A 163 -5.88 -8.30 57.21
N GLY A 164 -6.60 -7.17 57.17
CA GLY A 164 -6.29 -5.98 57.97
C GLY A 164 -6.86 -6.06 59.39
N THR A 165 -6.20 -6.78 60.30
CA THR A 165 -6.40 -6.57 61.75
C THR A 165 -5.66 -5.30 62.15
N SER A 166 -6.26 -4.14 61.88
CA SER A 166 -5.79 -2.87 62.44
C SER A 166 -6.35 -2.73 63.85
N THR A 167 -5.50 -2.91 64.86
CA THR A 167 -5.76 -2.51 66.25
C THR A 167 -6.21 -1.03 66.29
N PRO A 168 -7.41 -0.71 66.81
CA PRO A 168 -7.84 0.68 66.96
C PRO A 168 -7.34 1.24 68.29
N THR A 169 -6.61 2.36 68.22
CA THR A 169 -6.38 3.25 69.37
C THR A 169 -7.68 4.01 69.66
N PRO A 170 -8.19 4.04 70.90
CA PRO A 170 -9.49 4.64 71.21
C PRO A 170 -9.37 6.16 71.40
N GLN A 171 -10.09 6.94 70.61
CA GLN A 171 -10.54 8.28 71.00
C GLN A 171 -11.98 8.54 70.56
N ASP A 172 -12.68 9.25 71.44
CA ASP A 172 -14.11 9.41 71.58
C ASP A 172 -14.89 9.88 70.34
N THR A 173 -16.02 9.22 70.07
CA THR A 173 -17.34 9.85 69.86
C THR A 173 -18.38 8.74 69.69
N THR A 174 -19.54 8.93 70.31
CA THR A 174 -20.68 8.00 70.40
C THR A 174 -21.25 7.62 69.03
N THR A 175 -20.60 6.69 68.32
CA THR A 175 -21.20 5.97 67.20
C THR A 175 -21.46 4.55 67.69
N SER A 176 -22.74 4.17 67.81
CA SER A 176 -23.13 2.83 68.24
C SER A 176 -22.36 1.77 67.44
N ALA A 177 -21.75 0.79 68.12
CA ALA A 177 -21.03 -0.32 67.47
C ALA A 177 -21.88 -1.02 66.38
N SER A 178 -23.22 -0.99 66.52
CA SER A 178 -24.15 -1.47 65.50
C SER A 178 -24.11 -0.67 64.19
N SER A 179 -23.95 0.67 64.25
CA SER A 179 -23.89 1.55 63.09
C SER A 179 -22.60 1.36 62.28
N LEU A 180 -21.47 1.19 62.97
CA LEU A 180 -20.20 0.88 62.33
C LEU A 180 -20.22 -0.51 61.68
N ALA A 181 -20.80 -1.50 62.36
CA ALA A 181 -20.96 -2.85 61.82
C ALA A 181 -21.89 -2.87 60.59
N GLN A 182 -23.01 -2.14 60.63
CA GLN A 182 -23.94 -2.00 59.51
C GLN A 182 -23.28 -1.32 58.31
N THR A 183 -22.50 -0.27 58.55
CA THR A 183 -21.75 0.45 57.50
C THR A 183 -20.68 -0.43 56.88
N ALA A 184 -19.92 -1.18 57.68
CA ALA A 184 -18.93 -2.13 57.19
C ALA A 184 -19.58 -3.24 56.36
N PHE A 185 -20.71 -3.79 56.81
CA PHE A 185 -21.48 -4.81 56.10
C PHE A 185 -22.03 -4.31 54.77
N ASN A 186 -22.61 -3.10 54.75
CA ASN A 186 -23.11 -2.46 53.53
C ASN A 186 -21.97 -2.17 52.53
N THR A 187 -20.80 -1.76 53.02
CA THR A 187 -19.60 -1.54 52.19
C THR A 187 -19.05 -2.85 51.62
N LEU A 188 -18.93 -3.91 52.43
CA LEU A 188 -18.49 -5.24 51.98
C LEU A 188 -19.42 -5.83 50.92
N THR A 189 -20.73 -5.76 51.14
CA THR A 189 -21.73 -6.24 50.18
C THR A 189 -21.74 -5.43 48.88
N SER A 190 -21.55 -4.10 48.96
CA SER A 190 -21.37 -3.23 47.79
C SER A 190 -20.11 -3.58 47.00
N THR A 191 -18.96 -3.72 47.67
CA THR A 191 -17.67 -4.08 47.05
C THR A 191 -17.72 -5.46 46.40
N THR A 192 -18.36 -6.44 47.05
CA THR A 192 -18.55 -7.79 46.50
C THR A 192 -19.37 -7.75 45.19
N ARG A 193 -20.48 -7.01 45.18
CA ARG A 193 -21.29 -6.82 43.96
C ARG A 193 -20.53 -6.08 42.86
N GLN A 194 -19.68 -5.12 43.20
CA GLN A 194 -18.84 -4.43 42.22
C GLN A 194 -17.76 -5.36 41.65
N PHE A 195 -17.15 -6.21 42.47
CA PHE A 195 -16.17 -7.20 42.04
C PHE A 195 -16.78 -8.22 41.08
N GLU A 196 -17.95 -8.79 41.40
CA GLU A 196 -18.67 -9.72 40.50
C GLU A 196 -19.01 -9.08 39.14
N ARG A 197 -19.38 -7.79 39.13
CA ARG A 197 -19.61 -7.04 37.87
C ARG A 197 -18.33 -6.90 37.06
N LEU A 198 -17.22 -6.59 37.71
CA LEU A 198 -15.91 -6.44 37.06
C LEU A 198 -15.40 -7.79 36.53
N GLU A 199 -15.61 -8.88 37.27
CA GLU A 199 -15.28 -10.23 36.84
C GLU A 199 -16.08 -10.63 35.59
N LYS A 200 -17.38 -10.33 35.54
CA LYS A 200 -18.20 -10.55 34.32
C LYS A 200 -17.67 -9.74 33.13
N LYS A 201 -17.30 -8.47 33.35
CA LYS A 201 -16.68 -7.64 32.30
C LYS A 201 -15.34 -8.21 31.83
N TYR A 202 -14.53 -8.73 32.74
CA TYR A 202 -13.24 -9.34 32.41
C TYR A 202 -13.42 -10.62 31.56
N ARG A 203 -14.36 -11.50 31.94
CA ARG A 203 -14.70 -12.68 31.11
C ARG A 203 -15.21 -12.27 29.74
N GLN A 204 -16.11 -11.30 29.66
CA GLN A 204 -16.63 -10.82 28.38
C GLN A 204 -15.52 -10.25 27.50
N ALA A 205 -14.62 -9.42 28.04
CA ALA A 205 -13.50 -8.85 27.30
C ALA A 205 -12.52 -9.91 26.81
N HIS A 206 -12.31 -10.98 27.60
CA HIS A 206 -11.51 -12.14 27.18
C HIS A 206 -12.16 -12.88 26.01
N ASP A 207 -13.47 -13.15 26.09
CA ASP A 207 -14.21 -13.85 25.05
C ASP A 207 -14.27 -13.01 23.75
N ASP A 208 -14.46 -11.70 23.86
CA ASP A 208 -14.44 -10.76 22.73
C ASP A 208 -13.05 -10.70 22.07
N TYR A 209 -11.97 -10.72 22.87
CA TYR A 209 -10.60 -10.80 22.37
C TYR A 209 -10.35 -12.12 21.63
N LYS A 210 -10.76 -13.25 22.22
CA LYS A 210 -10.63 -14.58 21.60
C LYS A 210 -11.40 -14.67 20.27
N ALA A 211 -12.65 -14.20 20.24
CA ALA A 211 -13.45 -14.15 19.01
C ALA A 211 -12.81 -13.27 17.93
N SER A 212 -12.19 -12.14 18.32
CA SER A 212 -11.48 -11.26 17.40
C SER A 212 -10.23 -11.92 16.82
N VAL A 213 -9.50 -12.72 17.61
CA VAL A 213 -8.34 -13.52 17.14
C VAL A 213 -8.78 -14.55 16.10
N GLU A 214 -9.84 -15.31 16.39
CA GLU A 214 -10.35 -16.34 15.48
C GLU A 214 -10.81 -15.74 14.14
N LYS A 215 -11.54 -14.62 14.19
CA LYS A 215 -11.97 -13.88 13.01
C LYS A 215 -10.79 -13.40 12.17
N TYR A 216 -9.78 -12.80 12.81
CA TYR A 216 -8.57 -12.34 12.12
C TYR A 216 -7.84 -13.50 11.44
N ASN A 217 -7.62 -14.61 12.14
CA ASN A 217 -6.91 -15.78 11.61
C ASN A 217 -7.64 -16.42 10.41
N SER A 218 -8.98 -16.48 10.47
CA SER A 218 -9.80 -17.00 9.37
C SER A 218 -9.61 -16.17 8.09
N ILE A 219 -9.74 -14.84 8.21
CA ILE A 219 -9.56 -13.93 7.07
C ILE A 219 -8.12 -13.97 6.56
N ARG A 220 -7.15 -14.03 7.47
CA ARG A 220 -5.73 -14.11 7.13
C ARG A 220 -5.39 -15.35 6.31
N THR A 221 -5.92 -16.51 6.68
CA THR A 221 -5.68 -17.77 5.96
C THR A 221 -6.24 -17.73 4.54
N GLU A 222 -7.46 -17.19 4.37
CA GLU A 222 -8.06 -17.02 3.04
C GLU A 222 -7.28 -16.01 2.19
N PHE A 223 -6.83 -14.90 2.77
CA PHE A 223 -5.98 -13.93 2.09
C PHE A 223 -4.65 -14.54 1.66
N GLU A 224 -3.96 -15.26 2.57
CA GLU A 224 -2.69 -15.90 2.29
C GLU A 224 -2.80 -16.88 1.13
N LYS A 225 -3.80 -17.77 1.18
CA LYS A 225 -4.07 -18.71 0.09
C LYS A 225 -4.22 -18.00 -1.26
N ARG A 226 -5.04 -16.94 -1.31
CA ARG A 226 -5.24 -16.17 -2.55
C ARG A 226 -3.97 -15.47 -3.02
N PHE A 227 -3.19 -14.90 -2.12
CA PHE A 227 -1.91 -14.25 -2.42
C PHE A 227 -0.87 -15.17 -3.01
N TYR A 228 -0.80 -16.41 -2.53
CA TYR A 228 0.08 -17.44 -3.09
C TYR A 228 -0.42 -17.99 -4.43
N GLU A 229 -1.73 -18.03 -4.68
CA GLU A 229 -2.26 -18.45 -5.98
C GLU A 229 -1.90 -17.49 -7.12
N GLY A 230 -1.49 -16.25 -6.82
CA GLY A 230 -0.87 -15.33 -7.78
C GLY A 230 -1.76 -14.89 -8.94
N LYS A 231 -3.08 -15.09 -8.86
CA LYS A 231 -4.05 -14.80 -9.94
C LYS A 231 -4.23 -13.31 -10.27
N PHE A 232 -3.42 -12.44 -9.70
CA PHE A 232 -3.61 -10.99 -9.74
C PHE A 232 -2.40 -10.19 -10.21
N TYR A 233 -1.35 -10.88 -10.66
CA TYR A 233 -0.20 -10.27 -11.34
C TYR A 233 0.23 -11.07 -12.58
#